data_AF-A0A2V5S2D7-F1
#
_entry.id   AF-A0A2V5S2D7-F1
#
_cell.length_a   1.000
_cell.length_b   1.000
_cell.length_c   1.000
_cell.angle_alpha   90.00
_cell.angle_beta   90.00
_cell.angle_gamma   90.00
#
_symmetry.space_group_name_H-M   'P 1'
#
loop_
_entity.id
_entity.type
_entity.pdbx_description
1 polymer ?
#
loop_
_entity_poly.entity_id
_entity_poly.type
_entity_poly.pdbx_seq_one_letter_code
_entity_poly.pdbx_strand_id
1 'polypeptide(L)' 'KHGVNLLANQLSGVLCQKLVPSADGGLHLLVEHVENAGAMRDWIARRELQNIDQYISRGSDPAAVSFLQSTLKAL' A
#
# COMPACT_ATOMS: atom_id res chain seq x y z
N LYS A 1 9.79 4.10 -21.55
CA LYS A 1 10.16 5.28 -20.71
C LYS A 1 8.93 6.14 -20.34
N HIS A 2 7.97 6.37 -21.25
CA HIS A 2 6.77 7.19 -20.96
C HIS A 2 5.77 6.60 -19.95
N GLY A 3 5.54 5.27 -19.97
CA GLY A 3 4.50 4.65 -19.14
C GLY A 3 4.69 4.80 -17.63
N VAL A 4 5.94 4.74 -17.13
CA VAL A 4 6.22 4.91 -15.70
C VAL A 4 6.00 6.35 -15.25
N ASN A 5 6.36 7.33 -16.09
CA ASN A 5 6.10 8.73 -15.79
C ASN A 5 4.59 9.03 -15.81
N LEU A 6 3.83 8.40 -16.70
CA LEU A 6 2.37 8.50 -16.69
C LEU A 6 1.79 7.91 -15.41
N LEU A 7 2.23 6.70 -15.02
CA LEU A 7 1.81 6.05 -13.78
C LEU A 7 2.13 6.91 -12.56
N ALA A 8 3.38 7.36 -12.42
CA ALA A 8 3.81 8.22 -11.32
C ALA A 8 2.95 9.48 -11.19
N ASN A 9 2.49 10.03 -12.33
CA ASN A 9 1.75 11.29 -12.30
C ASN A 9 0.24 11.14 -12.13
N GLN A 10 -0.34 10.05 -12.60
CA GLN A 10 -1.80 9.85 -12.66
C GLN A 10 -2.32 8.87 -11.60
N LEU A 11 -1.46 8.05 -11.01
CA LEU A 11 -1.85 7.17 -9.91
C LEU A 11 -2.24 8.01 -8.70
N SER A 12 -3.42 7.79 -8.13
CA SER A 12 -3.81 8.39 -6.84
C SER A 12 -3.37 7.55 -5.66
N GLY A 13 -3.34 6.23 -5.83
CA GLY A 13 -2.95 5.26 -4.81
C GLY A 13 -3.22 3.84 -5.27
N VAL A 14 -2.81 2.87 -4.46
CA VAL A 14 -3.06 1.44 -4.68
C VAL A 14 -3.80 0.89 -3.47
N LEU A 15 -4.79 0.04 -3.74
CA LEU A 15 -5.56 -0.69 -2.75
C LEU A 15 -5.50 -2.18 -3.09
N CYS A 16 -4.86 -2.95 -2.23
CA CYS A 16 -4.80 -4.40 -2.29
C CYS A 16 -5.71 -4.98 -1.21
N GLN A 17 -6.54 -5.96 -1.58
CA GLN A 17 -7.54 -6.54 -0.69
C GLN A 17 -7.45 -8.06 -0.68
N LYS A 18 -7.58 -8.65 0.50
CA LYS A 18 -7.64 -10.10 0.68
C LYS A 18 -8.69 -10.45 1.72
N LEU A 19 -9.59 -11.37 1.36
CA LEU A 19 -10.48 -12.00 2.32
C LEU A 19 -9.78 -13.20 2.96
N VAL A 20 -9.78 -13.27 4.28
CA VAL A 20 -9.21 -14.38 5.05
C VAL A 20 -10.26 -14.98 6.00
N PRO A 21 -10.25 -16.29 6.26
CA PRO A 21 -11.14 -16.89 7.24
C PRO A 21 -11.00 -16.23 8.62
N SER A 22 -12.13 -15.96 9.26
CA SER A 22 -12.18 -15.47 10.63
C SER A 22 -12.27 -16.61 11.65
N ALA A 23 -11.78 -16.37 12.86
CA ALA A 23 -11.92 -17.27 14.00
C ALA A 23 -13.38 -17.42 14.49
N ASP A 24 -14.21 -16.40 14.31
CA ASP A 24 -15.65 -16.42 14.66
C ASP A 24 -16.56 -16.92 13.52
N GLY A 25 -15.96 -17.34 12.41
CA GLY A 25 -16.66 -17.71 11.18
C GLY A 25 -16.82 -16.54 10.21
N GLY A 26 -17.02 -16.83 8.92
CA GLY A 26 -17.04 -15.78 7.89
C GLY A 26 -15.64 -15.34 7.45
N LEU A 27 -15.53 -14.12 6.93
CA LEU A 27 -14.31 -13.59 6.31
C LEU A 27 -13.95 -12.21 6.88
N HIS A 28 -12.68 -12.03 7.24
CA HIS A 28 -12.10 -10.72 7.50
C HIS A 28 -11.51 -10.14 6.20
N LEU A 29 -11.76 -8.86 5.96
CA LEU A 29 -11.10 -8.10 4.91
C LEU A 29 -9.78 -7.55 5.43
N LEU A 30 -8.68 -8.04 4.88
CA LEU A 30 -7.36 -7.44 5.03
C LEU A 30 -7.09 -6.48 3.88
N VAL A 31 -6.46 -5.36 4.22
CA VAL A 31 -6.13 -4.30 3.26
C VAL A 31 -4.66 -3.93 3.38
N GLU A 32 -4.00 -3.79 2.23
CA GLU A 32 -2.77 -3.03 2.10
C GLU A 32 -3.04 -1.87 1.16
N HIS A 33 -2.66 -0.66 1.55
CA HIS A 33 -2.87 0.50 0.70
C HIS A 33 -1.77 1.52 0.84
N VAL A 34 -1.60 2.32 -0.21
CA VAL A 34 -0.69 3.45 -0.21
C VAL A 34 -1.23 4.56 -1.11
N GLU A 35 -1.18 5.79 -0.64
CA GLU A 35 -1.48 6.97 -1.47
C GLU A 35 -0.24 7.46 -2.23
N ASN A 36 -0.46 7.97 -3.44
CA ASN A 36 0.59 8.64 -4.22
C ASN A 36 0.71 10.11 -3.83
N ALA A 37 1.22 10.35 -2.61
CA ALA A 37 1.46 11.66 -2.06
C ALA A 37 2.96 11.88 -1.75
N GLY A 38 3.37 13.13 -1.68
CA GLY A 38 4.75 13.50 -1.32
C GLY A 38 5.79 12.86 -2.25
N ALA A 39 6.77 12.18 -1.65
CA ALA A 39 7.89 11.57 -2.35
C ALA A 39 7.52 10.32 -3.19
N MET A 40 6.31 9.77 -3.04
CA MET A 40 5.88 8.55 -3.74
C MET A 40 6.00 8.68 -5.26
N ARG A 41 5.63 9.85 -5.81
CA ARG A 41 5.70 10.15 -7.25
C ARG A 41 7.12 10.00 -7.78
N ASP A 42 8.10 10.55 -7.05
CA ASP A 42 9.51 10.48 -7.44
C ASP A 42 10.03 9.05 -7.33
N TRP A 43 9.65 8.33 -6.28
CA TRP A 43 10.03 6.92 -6.11
C TRP A 43 9.49 6.04 -7.23
N ILE A 44 8.24 6.24 -7.67
CA ILE A 44 7.66 5.52 -8.83
C ILE A 44 8.41 5.89 -10.11
N ALA A 45 8.61 7.18 -10.39
CA ALA A 45 9.29 7.67 -11.59
C ALA A 45 10.71 7.12 -11.73
N ARG A 46 11.42 6.99 -10.60
CA ARG A 46 12.80 6.49 -10.51
C ARG A 46 12.91 4.99 -10.30
N ARG A 47 11.79 4.28 -10.13
CA ARG A 47 11.71 2.83 -9.81
C ARG A 47 12.41 2.47 -8.50
N GLU A 48 12.35 3.35 -7.52
CA GLU A 48 12.94 3.16 -6.19
C GLU A 48 11.98 2.36 -5.30
N LEU A 49 11.67 1.12 -5.71
CA LEU A 49 10.68 0.27 -5.04
C LEU A 49 11.03 0.01 -3.57
N GLN A 50 12.32 -0.03 -3.22
CA GLN A 50 12.74 -0.18 -1.82
C GLN A 50 12.25 0.96 -0.91
N ASN A 51 12.14 2.19 -1.42
CA ASN A 51 11.67 3.33 -0.62
C ASN A 51 10.16 3.22 -0.35
N ILE A 52 9.42 2.74 -1.35
CA ILE A 52 7.98 2.47 -1.25
C ILE A 52 7.73 1.37 -0.21
N ASP A 53 8.45 0.25 -0.32
CA ASP A 53 8.33 -0.88 0.62
C ASP A 53 8.69 -0.48 2.05
N GLN A 54 9.78 0.27 2.23
CA GLN A 54 10.17 0.78 3.54
C GLN A 54 9.11 1.74 4.11
N TYR A 55 8.51 2.60 3.29
CA TYR A 55 7.46 3.53 3.72
C TYR A 55 6.20 2.79 4.19
N ILE A 56 5.71 1.83 3.40
CA ILE A 56 4.55 0.98 3.75
C ILE A 56 4.84 0.18 5.03
N SER A 57 6.04 -0.39 5.16
CA SER A 57 6.42 -1.22 6.30
C SER A 57 6.58 -0.46 7.62
N ARG A 58 6.95 0.83 7.59
CA ARG A 58 7.00 1.67 8.79
C ARG A 58 5.62 1.84 9.42
N GLY A 59 4.63 2.06 8.54
CA GLY A 59 3.22 2.31 8.83
C GLY A 59 2.95 3.22 10.03
N SER A 60 3.71 4.31 10.09
CA SER A 60 3.47 5.48 10.95
C SER A 60 2.50 6.48 10.31
N ASP A 61 2.08 6.23 9.07
CA ASP A 61 1.24 7.11 8.28
C ASP A 61 -0.08 6.39 7.94
N PRO A 62 -1.24 6.93 8.31
CA PRO A 62 -2.53 6.34 7.93
C PRO A 62 -2.72 6.20 6.42
N ALA A 63 -2.02 6.98 5.60
CA ALA A 63 -2.07 6.90 4.13
C ALA A 63 -1.30 5.68 3.57
N ALA A 64 -0.55 4.95 4.40
CA ALA A 64 0.23 3.77 4.01
C ALA A 64 0.09 2.65 5.07
N VAL A 65 -0.63 1.59 4.72
CA VAL A 65 -0.90 0.46 5.61
C VAL A 65 -0.44 -0.81 4.94
N SER A 66 0.39 -1.61 5.61
CA SER A 66 0.80 -2.93 5.13
C SER A 66 -0.23 -4.02 5.50
N PHE A 67 -0.20 -5.13 4.78
CA PHE A 67 -1.02 -6.30 5.14
C PHE A 67 -0.73 -6.79 6.57
N LEU A 68 0.52 -6.74 7.02
CA LEU A 68 0.88 -7.12 8.39
C LEU A 68 0.12 -6.26 9.41
N GLN A 69 0.08 -4.94 9.20
CA GLN A 69 -0.64 -4.04 10.08
C GLN A 69 -2.15 -4.25 10.02
N SER A 70 -2.72 -4.46 8.83
CA SER A 70 -4.13 -4.81 8.70
C SER A 70 -4.47 -6.13 9.40
N THR A 71 -3.55 -7.09 9.42
CA THR A 71 -3.73 -8.36 10.12
C THR A 71 -3.72 -8.15 11.63
N LEU A 72 -2.76 -7.37 12.15
CA LEU A 72 -2.67 -7.05 13.59
C LEU A 72 -3.89 -6.28 14.12
N LYS A 73 -4.59 -5.54 13.27
CA LYS A 73 -5.85 -4.84 13.63
C LYS A 73 -7.09 -5.74 13.57
N ALA A 74 -7.01 -6.85 12.83
CA ALA A 74 -8.12 -7.79 12.64
C ALA A 74 -8.11 -8.92 13.68
N LEU A 75 -6.95 -9.18 14.30
CA LEU A 75 -6.79 -10.05 15.48
C LEU A 75 -7.22 -9.32 16.76
#